data_AF-B9Y5Z2-F1
#
_entry.id   AF-B9Y5Z2-F1
#
_cell.length_a   1.000
_cell.length_b   1.000
_cell.length_c   1.000
_cell.angle_alpha   90.00
_cell.angle_beta   90.00
_cell.angle_gamma   90.00
#
_symmetry.space_group_name_H-M   'P 1'
#
loop_
_entity.id
_entity.type
_entity.pdbx_description
1 polymer ?
#
loop_
_entity_poly.entity_id
_entity_poly.type
_entity_poly.pdbx_seq_one_letter_code
_entity_poly.pdbx_strand_id
1 'polypeptide(L)'
;MIKFNKEQLIMQSVQGKVHPPVMKRQYRVGSDGRPWILPATGGITYNFQIGDGCMGLAGDHVEPGVSTKNPDPAMDMAYNTLTCVGNQAKVITGEAKGTVGYVTGKHGGIDHVMIAFEQEVLEKLTIDDQFLVKACGQGMTLTDYPEITVMNLDPELLNKMGIEEQDGCLVVPVTKVIPAALMGSGLGSDTMLSGDYDIMTRDAKSFAELGLQELRFGDIVMIQDHCNDHGPDYCQGAVTIGVIIHGDSYISGHGPGVTVLMSCRTPKIKAKLDPNANLANYLNFKK
;
A
#
# COMPACT_ATOMS: atom_id res chain seq x y z
N MET A 1 19.50 14.40 3.13
CA MET A 1 19.05 13.28 2.28
C MET A 1 19.43 12.03 3.05
N ILE A 2 18.45 11.17 3.31
CA ILE A 2 18.66 9.96 4.12
C ILE A 2 19.69 9.07 3.41
N LYS A 3 20.71 8.62 4.15
CA LYS A 3 21.71 7.70 3.61
C LYS A 3 21.23 6.26 3.71
N PHE A 4 21.42 5.53 2.63
CA PHE A 4 21.12 4.10 2.54
C PHE A 4 22.12 3.43 1.59
N ASN A 5 22.10 2.10 1.57
CA ASN A 5 22.93 1.23 0.73
C ASN A 5 22.55 1.26 -0.77
N LYS A 6 22.47 2.46 -1.38
CA LYS A 6 21.98 2.66 -2.76
C LYS A 6 22.70 1.81 -3.80
N GLU A 7 24.03 1.77 -3.74
CA GLU A 7 24.86 1.06 -4.73
C GLU A 7 24.75 -0.48 -4.62
N GLN A 8 24.24 -0.99 -3.49
CA GLN A 8 24.05 -2.41 -3.25
C GLN A 8 22.64 -2.90 -3.62
N LEU A 9 21.69 -1.98 -3.85
CA LEU A 9 20.33 -2.35 -4.21
C LEU A 9 20.27 -2.94 -5.61
N ILE A 10 19.60 -4.08 -5.72
CA ILE A 10 19.38 -4.75 -6.99
C ILE A 10 18.06 -4.27 -7.59
N MET A 11 18.14 -3.84 -8.85
CA MET A 11 16.97 -3.60 -9.68
C MET A 11 16.74 -4.81 -10.58
N GLN A 12 15.59 -5.46 -10.44
CA GLN A 12 15.26 -6.69 -11.17
C GLN A 12 13.94 -6.53 -11.94
N SER A 13 13.83 -7.17 -13.10
CA SER A 13 12.57 -7.24 -13.84
C SER A 13 11.63 -8.23 -13.19
N VAL A 14 10.43 -7.77 -12.85
CA VAL A 14 9.29 -8.63 -12.51
C VAL A 14 8.11 -8.24 -13.39
N GLN A 15 7.23 -9.19 -13.68
CA GLN A 15 6.15 -8.99 -14.63
C GLN A 15 4.84 -9.53 -14.08
N GLY A 16 3.76 -8.78 -14.28
CA GLY A 16 2.40 -9.20 -14.01
C GLY A 16 1.49 -8.86 -15.18
N LYS A 17 0.22 -9.25 -15.08
CA LYS A 17 -0.85 -8.77 -15.95
C LYS A 17 -2.04 -8.33 -15.11
N VAL A 18 -3.01 -7.66 -15.71
CA VAL A 18 -4.26 -7.33 -15.00
C VAL A 18 -4.87 -8.64 -14.47
N HIS A 19 -5.19 -8.66 -13.18
CA HIS A 19 -5.95 -9.75 -12.61
C HIS A 19 -7.42 -9.33 -12.53
N PRO A 20 -8.35 -9.99 -13.26
CA PRO A 20 -9.73 -9.53 -13.33
C PRO A 20 -10.44 -9.65 -11.97
N PRO A 21 -11.56 -8.94 -11.75
CA PRO A 21 -12.39 -9.14 -10.56
C PRO A 21 -12.85 -10.60 -10.45
N VAL A 22 -12.72 -11.22 -9.27
CA VAL A 22 -13.12 -12.61 -9.04
C VAL A 22 -14.15 -12.70 -7.92
N MET A 23 -15.33 -13.26 -8.23
CA MET A 23 -16.35 -13.58 -7.23
C MET A 23 -16.30 -15.07 -6.88
N LYS A 24 -15.74 -15.41 -5.71
CA LYS A 24 -15.71 -16.80 -5.19
C LYS A 24 -17.02 -17.20 -4.48
N ARG A 25 -17.84 -16.22 -4.11
CA ARG A 25 -19.12 -16.39 -3.41
C ARG A 25 -20.12 -15.36 -3.97
N GLN A 26 -21.41 -15.67 -3.89
CA GLN A 26 -22.47 -14.77 -4.37
C GLN A 26 -22.56 -13.48 -3.55
N TYR A 27 -22.25 -13.55 -2.25
CA TYR A 27 -22.26 -12.42 -1.34
C TYR A 27 -21.14 -12.54 -0.30
N ARG A 28 -20.78 -11.41 0.29
CA ARG A 28 -19.93 -11.31 1.49
C ARG A 28 -20.82 -10.98 2.69
N VAL A 29 -20.48 -11.48 3.87
CA VAL A 29 -21.24 -11.18 5.09
C VAL A 29 -20.56 -10.03 5.80
N GLY A 30 -21.29 -8.94 6.00
CA GLY A 30 -20.82 -7.79 6.75
C GLY A 30 -20.74 -8.08 8.25
N SER A 31 -20.04 -7.21 8.96
CA SER A 31 -19.96 -7.18 10.43
C SER A 31 -21.32 -6.98 11.12
N ASP A 32 -22.29 -6.43 10.39
CA ASP A 32 -23.70 -6.34 10.79
C ASP A 32 -24.50 -7.64 10.57
N GLY A 33 -23.85 -8.69 10.05
CA GLY A 33 -24.47 -9.97 9.72
C GLY A 33 -25.26 -9.97 8.40
N ARG A 34 -25.28 -8.88 7.63
CA ARG A 34 -26.04 -8.78 6.38
C ARG A 34 -25.23 -9.25 5.17
N PRO A 35 -25.87 -9.90 4.18
CA PRO A 35 -25.22 -10.24 2.92
C PRO A 35 -25.11 -9.01 2.01
N TRP A 36 -23.93 -8.82 1.41
CA TRP A 36 -23.62 -7.74 0.48
C TRP A 36 -23.17 -8.29 -0.87
N ILE A 37 -23.70 -7.71 -1.95
CA ILE A 37 -23.29 -7.96 -3.33
C ILE A 37 -22.73 -6.64 -3.87
N LEU A 38 -21.41 -6.51 -3.86
CA LEU A 38 -20.71 -5.26 -4.16
C LEU A 38 -19.50 -5.55 -5.07
N PRO A 39 -19.06 -4.55 -5.87
CA PRO A 39 -17.71 -4.54 -6.42
C PRO A 39 -16.66 -4.72 -5.33
N ALA A 40 -15.54 -5.37 -5.67
CA ALA A 40 -14.47 -5.67 -4.72
C ALA A 40 -13.09 -5.58 -5.40
N THR A 41 -12.11 -6.32 -4.91
CA THR A 41 -10.75 -6.40 -5.45
C THR A 41 -10.69 -6.88 -6.90
N GLY A 42 -9.60 -6.50 -7.58
CA GLY A 42 -9.25 -6.92 -8.94
C GLY A 42 -9.75 -5.98 -10.04
N GLY A 43 -9.13 -6.11 -11.20
CA GLY A 43 -9.51 -5.43 -12.43
C GLY A 43 -8.88 -4.05 -12.60
N ILE A 44 -9.57 -3.25 -13.42
CA ILE A 44 -9.27 -1.84 -13.65
C ILE A 44 -10.41 -1.05 -13.02
N THR A 45 -10.11 -0.31 -11.95
CA THR A 45 -11.04 0.59 -11.28
C THR A 45 -10.97 1.96 -11.95
N TYR A 46 -11.93 2.24 -12.84
CA TYR A 46 -11.91 3.42 -13.70
C TYR A 46 -12.16 4.76 -12.98
N ASN A 47 -12.79 4.75 -11.81
CA ASN A 47 -13.31 5.95 -11.15
C ASN A 47 -12.68 6.25 -9.78
N PHE A 48 -11.74 5.42 -9.31
CA PHE A 48 -10.99 5.62 -8.07
C PHE A 48 -9.49 5.40 -8.29
N GLN A 49 -8.70 6.39 -7.86
CA GLN A 49 -7.25 6.46 -7.99
C GLN A 49 -6.61 6.91 -6.68
N ILE A 50 -5.27 6.90 -6.61
CA ILE A 50 -4.56 7.55 -5.49
C ILE A 50 -4.96 9.02 -5.37
N GLY A 51 -5.10 9.49 -4.12
CA GLY A 51 -5.62 10.80 -3.78
C GLY A 51 -7.14 10.87 -3.59
N ASP A 52 -7.90 9.87 -4.06
CA ASP A 52 -9.34 9.79 -3.78
C ASP A 52 -9.63 9.23 -2.39
N GLY A 53 -10.79 9.59 -1.82
CA GLY A 53 -11.25 9.00 -0.56
C GLY A 53 -11.43 7.49 -0.67
N CYS A 54 -10.94 6.74 0.32
CA CYS A 54 -11.01 5.28 0.37
C CYS A 54 -12.14 4.76 1.29
N MET A 55 -12.94 5.67 1.85
CA MET A 55 -13.95 5.41 2.85
C MET A 55 -15.37 5.59 2.29
N GLY A 56 -16.34 4.84 2.82
CA GLY A 56 -17.76 5.02 2.49
C GLY A 56 -18.14 4.62 1.05
N LEU A 57 -17.31 3.81 0.39
CA LEU A 57 -17.56 3.37 -0.98
C LEU A 57 -18.65 2.29 -1.01
N ALA A 58 -19.44 2.26 -2.10
CA ALA A 58 -20.35 1.16 -2.41
C ALA A 58 -19.56 -0.04 -3.00
N GLY A 59 -18.54 -0.50 -2.27
CA GLY A 59 -17.61 -1.55 -2.64
C GLY A 59 -16.97 -2.16 -1.39
N ASP A 60 -16.32 -3.31 -1.53
CA ASP A 60 -15.64 -4.00 -0.43
C ASP A 60 -14.19 -4.31 -0.81
N HIS A 61 -13.21 -3.73 -0.11
CA HIS A 61 -11.79 -3.80 -0.51
C HIS A 61 -11.54 -3.27 -1.94
N VAL A 62 -12.10 -2.11 -2.27
CA VAL A 62 -11.88 -1.50 -3.59
C VAL A 62 -10.39 -1.16 -3.74
N GLU A 63 -9.76 -1.68 -4.80
CA GLU A 63 -8.38 -1.37 -5.15
C GLU A 63 -8.36 -0.25 -6.21
N PRO A 64 -7.59 0.84 -6.02
CA PRO A 64 -7.55 1.96 -6.95
C PRO A 64 -6.67 1.65 -8.18
N GLY A 65 -7.04 2.20 -9.34
CA GLY A 65 -6.28 2.02 -10.58
C GLY A 65 -6.32 0.58 -11.09
N VAL A 66 -5.16 -0.03 -11.30
CA VAL A 66 -5.04 -1.34 -11.95
C VAL A 66 -4.50 -2.38 -10.98
N SER A 67 -5.28 -3.43 -10.72
CA SER A 67 -4.85 -4.58 -9.92
C SER A 67 -4.19 -5.64 -10.79
N THR A 68 -2.98 -6.04 -10.42
CA THR A 68 -2.16 -6.94 -11.23
C THR A 68 -1.66 -8.14 -10.44
N LYS A 69 -1.49 -9.26 -11.14
CA LYS A 69 -0.96 -10.52 -10.60
C LYS A 69 -0.16 -11.24 -11.69
N ASN A 70 0.83 -12.05 -11.33
CA ASN A 70 1.39 -13.03 -12.26
C ASN A 70 0.52 -14.31 -12.25
N PRO A 71 0.19 -14.90 -13.41
CA PRO A 71 -0.59 -16.14 -13.45
C PRO A 71 0.18 -17.37 -12.94
N ASP A 72 1.52 -17.35 -12.95
CA ASP A 72 2.34 -18.40 -12.36
C ASP A 72 2.56 -18.11 -10.87
N PRO A 73 2.18 -19.01 -9.94
CA PRO A 73 2.26 -18.74 -8.51
C PRO A 73 3.68 -18.44 -7.97
N ALA A 74 4.71 -19.08 -8.53
CA ALA A 74 6.09 -18.86 -8.08
C ALA A 74 6.60 -17.50 -8.58
N MET A 75 6.29 -17.16 -9.83
CA MET A 75 6.59 -15.83 -10.37
C MET A 75 5.76 -14.74 -9.69
N ASP A 76 4.54 -15.06 -9.25
CA ASP A 76 3.67 -14.12 -8.56
C ASP A 76 4.17 -13.78 -7.16
N MET A 77 4.63 -14.79 -6.42
CA MET A 77 5.31 -14.57 -5.14
C MET A 77 6.51 -13.62 -5.32
N ALA A 78 7.31 -13.80 -6.37
CA ALA A 78 8.42 -12.90 -6.68
C ALA A 78 7.93 -11.50 -7.14
N TYR A 79 6.88 -11.44 -7.96
CA TYR A 79 6.28 -10.19 -8.44
C TYR A 79 5.76 -9.35 -7.27
N ASN A 80 4.96 -9.95 -6.39
CA ASN A 80 4.39 -9.31 -5.22
C ASN A 80 5.47 -8.91 -4.22
N THR A 81 6.42 -9.81 -3.90
CA THR A 81 7.46 -9.54 -2.90
C THR A 81 8.45 -8.47 -3.38
N LEU A 82 8.98 -8.57 -4.60
CA LEU A 82 10.09 -7.71 -5.04
C LEU A 82 9.64 -6.31 -5.46
N THR A 83 8.42 -6.18 -5.99
CA THR A 83 7.85 -4.88 -6.36
C THR A 83 7.78 -3.97 -5.13
N CYS A 84 8.05 -2.68 -5.26
CA CYS A 84 7.98 -1.71 -4.17
C CYS A 84 7.08 -0.53 -4.57
N VAL A 85 6.42 0.08 -3.59
CA VAL A 85 5.62 1.31 -3.76
C VAL A 85 6.53 2.41 -4.31
N GLY A 86 6.08 3.03 -5.40
CA GLY A 86 6.85 4.02 -6.16
C GLY A 86 7.65 3.46 -7.34
N ASN A 87 7.80 2.14 -7.47
CA ASN A 87 8.46 1.56 -8.65
C ASN A 87 7.69 1.88 -9.93
N GLN A 88 8.43 2.09 -11.02
CA GLN A 88 7.85 2.29 -12.34
C GLN A 88 7.36 0.98 -12.93
N ALA A 89 6.14 1.01 -13.48
CA ALA A 89 5.52 -0.09 -14.19
C ALA A 89 5.21 0.33 -15.63
N LYS A 90 5.80 -0.37 -16.60
CA LYS A 90 5.61 -0.08 -18.02
C LYS A 90 4.60 -1.05 -18.63
N VAL A 91 3.60 -0.54 -19.35
CA VAL A 91 2.71 -1.36 -20.17
C VAL A 91 3.49 -1.89 -21.38
N ILE A 92 3.51 -3.21 -21.60
CA ILE A 92 4.32 -3.83 -22.67
C ILE A 92 3.49 -4.45 -23.81
N THR A 93 2.16 -4.48 -23.67
CA THR A 93 1.18 -5.00 -24.65
C THR A 93 0.02 -4.01 -24.85
N GLY A 94 -0.89 -4.33 -25.77
CA GLY A 94 -2.14 -3.60 -25.96
C GLY A 94 -2.00 -2.18 -26.51
N GLU A 95 -3.10 -1.45 -26.47
CA GLU A 95 -3.21 -0.09 -26.99
C GLU A 95 -2.43 0.92 -26.14
N ALA A 96 -2.34 0.68 -24.84
CA ALA A 96 -1.58 1.50 -23.88
C ALA A 96 -0.06 1.23 -23.88
N LYS A 97 0.45 0.36 -24.77
CA LYS A 97 1.87 -0.05 -24.78
C LYS A 97 2.82 1.14 -24.77
N GLY A 98 3.79 1.11 -23.87
CA GLY A 98 4.84 2.12 -23.75
C GLY A 98 4.58 3.15 -22.64
N THR A 99 3.34 3.29 -22.18
CA THR A 99 2.99 4.13 -21.04
C THR A 99 3.62 3.60 -19.75
N VAL A 100 3.89 4.51 -18.82
CA VAL A 100 4.51 4.21 -17.53
C VAL A 100 3.61 4.73 -16.42
N GLY A 101 3.31 3.84 -15.49
CA GLY A 101 2.61 4.13 -14.24
C GLY A 101 3.50 3.85 -13.05
N TYR A 102 2.90 3.92 -11.86
CA TYR A 102 3.60 3.75 -10.60
C TYR A 102 2.89 2.74 -9.71
N VAL A 103 3.67 1.87 -9.08
CA VAL A 103 3.16 0.96 -8.06
C VAL A 103 2.70 1.76 -6.85
N THR A 104 1.49 1.48 -6.36
CA THR A 104 0.86 2.23 -5.26
C THR A 104 0.69 1.41 -4.00
N GLY A 105 0.75 0.07 -4.10
CA GLY A 105 0.52 -0.80 -2.97
C GLY A 105 0.52 -2.28 -3.33
N LYS A 106 0.38 -3.12 -2.30
CA LYS A 106 0.24 -4.57 -2.42
C LYS A 106 -0.88 -5.04 -1.50
N HIS A 107 -1.74 -5.91 -1.99
CA HIS A 107 -2.82 -6.49 -1.20
C HIS A 107 -2.63 -8.00 -1.02
N GLY A 108 -2.39 -8.43 0.22
CA GLY A 108 -2.11 -9.81 0.60
C GLY A 108 -3.35 -10.71 0.52
N GLY A 109 -3.12 -12.01 0.34
CA GLY A 109 -4.17 -13.03 0.30
C GLY A 109 -4.82 -13.20 -1.08
N ILE A 110 -5.06 -12.11 -1.81
CA ILE A 110 -5.26 -12.16 -3.27
C ILE A 110 -3.96 -11.91 -4.05
N ASP A 111 -2.94 -11.41 -3.37
CA ASP A 111 -1.57 -11.14 -3.83
C ASP A 111 -1.50 -10.15 -5.00
N HIS A 112 -2.35 -9.13 -4.97
CA HIS A 112 -2.33 -8.07 -5.98
C HIS A 112 -1.20 -7.07 -5.74
N VAL A 113 -0.69 -6.53 -6.84
CA VAL A 113 0.07 -5.28 -6.89
C VAL A 113 -0.79 -4.25 -7.62
N MET A 114 -1.01 -3.08 -6.99
CA MET A 114 -1.79 -2.01 -7.59
C MET A 114 -0.89 -1.00 -8.29
N ILE A 115 -1.32 -0.54 -9.46
CA ILE A 115 -0.56 0.38 -10.30
C ILE A 115 -1.47 1.54 -10.71
N ALA A 116 -1.00 2.77 -10.49
CA ALA A 116 -1.68 3.98 -10.94
C ALA A 116 -1.17 4.40 -12.32
N PHE A 117 -2.11 4.75 -13.19
CA PHE A 117 -1.89 5.35 -14.50
C PHE A 117 -2.86 6.52 -14.69
N GLU A 118 -2.49 7.51 -15.48
CA GLU A 118 -3.39 8.62 -15.85
C GLU A 118 -4.68 8.08 -16.50
N GLN A 119 -5.81 8.78 -16.33
CA GLN A 119 -7.12 8.29 -16.78
C GLN A 119 -7.14 7.84 -18.24
N GLU A 120 -6.50 8.57 -19.15
CA GLU A 120 -6.49 8.23 -20.59
C GLU A 120 -5.79 6.90 -20.90
N VAL A 121 -4.95 6.41 -19.99
CA VAL A 121 -4.31 5.10 -20.10
C VAL A 121 -5.25 4.01 -19.61
N LEU A 122 -6.01 4.25 -18.53
CA LEU A 122 -6.99 3.29 -18.01
C LEU A 122 -8.03 2.91 -19.07
N GLU A 123 -8.50 3.88 -19.87
CA GLU A 123 -9.47 3.66 -20.96
C GLU A 123 -8.92 2.78 -22.10
N LYS A 124 -7.59 2.65 -22.22
CA LYS A 124 -6.90 1.86 -23.26
C LYS A 124 -6.45 0.49 -22.77
N LEU A 125 -6.50 0.26 -21.45
CA LEU A 125 -6.07 -0.99 -20.85
C LEU A 125 -7.17 -2.04 -20.93
N THR A 126 -6.74 -3.29 -21.10
CA THR A 126 -7.59 -4.48 -21.07
C THR A 126 -7.10 -5.45 -20.01
N ILE A 127 -7.92 -6.45 -19.67
CA ILE A 127 -7.53 -7.48 -18.70
C ILE A 127 -6.38 -8.39 -19.17
N ASP A 128 -6.03 -8.34 -20.46
CA ASP A 128 -4.94 -9.12 -21.04
C ASP A 128 -3.60 -8.37 -21.06
N ASP A 129 -3.61 -7.09 -20.68
CA ASP A 129 -2.40 -6.28 -20.71
C ASP A 129 -1.38 -6.66 -19.64
N GLN A 130 -0.11 -6.63 -20.06
CA GLN A 130 1.04 -7.02 -19.26
C GLN A 130 1.86 -5.79 -18.86
N PHE A 131 2.42 -5.86 -17.65
CA PHE A 131 3.17 -4.79 -17.02
C PHE A 131 4.55 -5.29 -16.61
N LEU A 132 5.58 -4.63 -17.13
CA LEU A 132 6.96 -4.86 -16.72
C LEU A 132 7.32 -3.84 -15.63
N VAL A 133 7.60 -4.33 -14.43
CA VAL A 133 8.04 -3.52 -13.30
C VAL A 133 9.54 -3.64 -13.15
N LYS A 134 10.20 -2.49 -13.01
CA LYS A 134 11.59 -2.43 -12.56
C LYS A 134 11.60 -2.45 -11.03
N ALA A 135 11.51 -3.65 -10.46
CA ALA A 135 11.45 -3.84 -9.03
C ALA A 135 12.77 -3.41 -8.38
N CYS A 136 12.69 -2.50 -7.41
CA CYS A 136 13.85 -2.00 -6.66
C CYS A 136 13.40 -1.46 -5.30
N GLY A 137 14.12 -1.80 -4.22
CA GLY A 137 13.84 -1.28 -2.87
C GLY A 137 13.96 -2.34 -1.78
N GLN A 138 13.70 -3.61 -2.10
CA GLN A 138 13.94 -4.70 -1.14
C GLN A 138 15.43 -4.85 -0.83
N GLY A 139 15.75 -5.06 0.45
CA GLY A 139 17.13 -5.09 0.95
C GLY A 139 17.71 -3.72 1.31
N MET A 140 16.90 -2.66 1.27
CA MET A 140 17.31 -1.32 1.68
C MET A 140 17.58 -1.25 3.18
N THR A 141 18.71 -0.68 3.54
CA THR A 141 19.12 -0.40 4.92
C THR A 141 19.56 1.05 5.03
N LEU A 142 19.01 1.77 5.99
CA LEU A 142 19.41 3.14 6.31
C LEU A 142 20.73 3.08 7.10
N THR A 143 21.81 3.64 6.55
CA THR A 143 23.15 3.45 7.13
C THR A 143 23.31 4.16 8.47
N ASP A 144 22.64 5.29 8.63
CA ASP A 144 22.72 6.12 9.82
C ASP A 144 21.63 5.73 10.86
N TYR A 145 20.68 4.86 10.47
CA TYR A 145 19.57 4.34 11.31
C TYR A 145 19.34 2.83 11.09
N PRO A 146 20.33 1.97 11.39
CA PRO A 146 20.26 0.54 11.09
C PRO A 146 19.15 -0.21 11.83
N GLU A 147 18.61 0.35 12.92
CA GLU A 147 17.48 -0.19 13.68
C GLU A 147 16.11 0.06 13.03
N ILE A 148 16.05 0.88 11.98
CA ILE A 148 14.84 1.13 11.20
C ILE A 148 14.83 0.18 10.02
N THR A 149 13.90 -0.78 10.06
CA THR A 149 13.64 -1.67 8.92
C THR A 149 12.88 -0.91 7.85
N VAL A 150 13.38 -0.96 6.61
CA VAL A 150 12.70 -0.42 5.43
C VAL A 150 12.29 -1.58 4.53
N MET A 151 11.09 -1.50 3.98
CA MET A 151 10.55 -2.53 3.08
C MET A 151 9.55 -1.92 2.11
N ASN A 152 9.31 -2.59 0.98
CA ASN A 152 8.30 -2.20 -0.02
C ASN A 152 8.38 -0.75 -0.51
N LEU A 153 9.52 -0.08 -0.36
CA LEU A 153 9.68 1.34 -0.64
C LEU A 153 10.72 1.56 -1.74
N ASP A 154 10.30 2.22 -2.82
CA ASP A 154 11.22 2.67 -3.86
C ASP A 154 12.22 3.70 -3.29
N PRO A 155 13.53 3.57 -3.55
CA PRO A 155 14.54 4.50 -3.03
C PRO A 155 14.35 5.97 -3.46
N GLU A 156 13.81 6.20 -4.66
CA GLU A 156 13.49 7.55 -5.13
C GLU A 156 12.21 8.08 -4.49
N LEU A 157 11.26 7.21 -4.11
CA LEU A 157 10.11 7.61 -3.30
C LEU A 157 10.55 8.02 -1.89
N LEU A 158 11.45 7.26 -1.24
CA LEU A 158 12.03 7.63 0.06
C LEU A 158 12.58 9.07 0.06
N ASN A 159 13.28 9.46 -1.01
CA ASN A 159 13.84 10.80 -1.16
C ASN A 159 12.77 11.91 -1.34
N LYS A 160 11.55 11.55 -1.77
CA LYS A 160 10.45 12.49 -2.05
C LYS A 160 9.47 12.64 -0.90
N MET A 161 9.51 11.75 0.10
CA MET A 161 8.60 11.75 1.24
C MET A 161 8.82 12.90 2.24
N GLY A 162 9.82 13.77 2.02
CA GLY A 162 10.07 14.92 2.90
C GLY A 162 10.47 14.55 4.33
N ILE A 163 11.12 13.39 4.50
CA ILE A 163 11.56 12.90 5.81
C ILE A 163 12.74 13.72 6.29
N GLU A 164 12.66 14.19 7.54
CA GLU A 164 13.68 15.02 8.19
C GLU A 164 14.43 14.21 9.26
N GLU A 165 15.71 14.51 9.45
CA GLU A 165 16.52 13.93 10.51
C GLU A 165 16.59 14.93 11.68
N GLN A 166 16.09 14.54 12.85
CA GLN A 166 16.06 15.41 14.04
C GLN A 166 16.31 14.61 15.32
N ASP A 167 17.28 15.05 16.12
CA ASP A 167 17.61 14.47 17.43
C ASP A 167 17.82 12.94 17.39
N GLY A 168 18.50 12.45 16.34
CA GLY A 168 18.76 11.02 16.15
C GLY A 168 17.52 10.17 15.84
N CYS A 169 16.45 10.81 15.38
CA CYS A 169 15.20 10.21 14.91
C CYS A 169 14.87 10.63 13.48
N LEU A 170 14.05 9.84 12.79
CA LEU A 170 13.40 10.25 11.54
C LEU A 170 12.05 10.89 11.84
N VAL A 171 11.81 12.07 11.31
CA VAL A 171 10.53 12.78 11.37
C VAL A 171 9.84 12.62 10.02
N VAL A 172 8.80 11.78 9.97
CA VAL A 172 8.14 11.34 8.74
C VAL A 172 6.80 12.06 8.60
N PRO A 173 6.54 12.74 7.46
CA PRO A 173 5.22 13.29 7.16
C PRO A 173 4.15 12.19 7.03
N VAL A 174 3.07 12.32 7.80
CA VAL A 174 1.92 11.40 7.79
C VAL A 174 0.61 12.18 7.88
N THR A 175 -0.46 11.63 7.31
CA THR A 175 -1.79 12.24 7.39
C THR A 175 -2.49 11.94 8.71
N LYS A 176 -2.31 10.71 9.23
CA LYS A 176 -2.97 10.19 10.43
C LYS A 176 -2.01 9.32 11.24
N VAL A 177 -2.29 9.25 12.54
CA VAL A 177 -1.63 8.34 13.49
C VAL A 177 -2.70 7.39 14.02
N ILE A 178 -2.46 6.09 13.89
CA ILE A 178 -3.45 5.03 14.11
C ILE A 178 -3.02 4.20 15.33
N PRO A 179 -3.88 4.06 16.36
CA PRO A 179 -3.62 3.18 17.49
C PRO A 179 -3.59 1.70 17.09
N ALA A 180 -2.73 0.91 17.73
CA ALA A 180 -2.64 -0.55 17.55
C ALA A 180 -4.00 -1.27 17.63
N ALA A 181 -4.88 -0.82 18.53
CA ALA A 181 -6.20 -1.43 18.76
C ALA A 181 -7.13 -1.38 17.54
N LEU A 182 -6.83 -0.55 16.54
CA LEU A 182 -7.59 -0.48 15.29
C LEU A 182 -7.01 -1.38 14.20
N MET A 183 -5.90 -2.08 14.42
CA MET A 183 -5.31 -2.97 13.40
C MET A 183 -5.90 -4.38 13.48
N GLY A 184 -6.19 -4.98 12.33
CA GLY A 184 -6.94 -6.25 12.23
C GLY A 184 -6.37 -7.25 11.23
N SER A 185 -7.14 -7.56 10.18
CA SER A 185 -6.80 -8.56 9.18
C SER A 185 -5.38 -8.36 8.63
N GLY A 186 -4.64 -9.46 8.42
CA GLY A 186 -3.21 -9.44 8.10
C GLY A 186 -2.30 -9.65 9.32
N LEU A 187 -2.81 -9.41 10.54
CA LEU A 187 -2.13 -9.83 11.78
C LEU A 187 -1.84 -11.34 11.79
N GLY A 188 -0.63 -11.71 12.20
CA GLY A 188 -0.16 -13.10 12.20
C GLY A 188 0.43 -13.60 10.88
N SER A 189 0.55 -12.73 9.86
CA SER A 189 1.33 -13.06 8.65
C SER A 189 2.82 -13.19 8.96
N ASP A 190 3.53 -14.08 8.27
CA ASP A 190 4.96 -14.32 8.48
C ASP A 190 5.84 -13.12 8.08
N THR A 191 5.36 -12.27 7.18
CA THR A 191 6.08 -11.10 6.69
C THR A 191 5.13 -10.04 6.12
N MET A 192 5.54 -8.78 6.17
CA MET A 192 4.87 -7.66 5.49
C MET A 192 5.50 -7.30 4.14
N LEU A 193 6.43 -8.11 3.62
CA LEU A 193 7.09 -7.87 2.33
C LEU A 193 6.20 -8.15 1.11
N SER A 194 5.11 -8.90 1.29
CA SER A 194 4.24 -9.38 0.20
C SER A 194 2.75 -9.14 0.45
N GLY A 195 2.40 -8.01 1.06
CA GLY A 195 1.01 -7.68 1.35
C GLY A 195 0.83 -6.46 2.24
N ASP A 196 -0.24 -6.48 3.00
CA ASP A 196 -0.76 -5.41 3.83
C ASP A 196 -1.50 -5.95 5.06
N TYR A 197 -1.97 -5.04 5.90
CA TYR A 197 -2.89 -5.35 6.99
C TYR A 197 -3.84 -4.18 7.26
N ASP A 198 -5.00 -4.50 7.80
CA ASP A 198 -6.18 -3.63 7.74
C ASP A 198 -6.34 -2.75 8.98
N ILE A 199 -6.78 -1.51 8.75
CA ILE A 199 -7.33 -0.64 9.79
C ILE A 199 -8.83 -0.95 9.94
N MET A 200 -9.22 -1.64 11.01
CA MET A 200 -10.61 -1.99 11.30
C MET A 200 -11.49 -0.76 11.52
N THR A 201 -12.60 -0.69 10.78
CA THR A 201 -13.39 0.55 10.64
C THR A 201 -14.70 0.58 11.42
N ARG A 202 -14.94 -0.42 12.26
CA ARG A 202 -16.27 -0.64 12.85
C ARG A 202 -16.52 0.12 14.17
N ASP A 203 -15.50 0.77 14.73
CA ASP A 203 -15.68 1.70 15.85
C ASP A 203 -15.84 3.14 15.36
N ALA A 204 -17.08 3.54 15.13
CA ALA A 204 -17.42 4.86 14.61
C ALA A 204 -16.91 6.01 15.50
N LYS A 205 -16.82 5.78 16.82
CA LYS A 205 -16.32 6.78 17.76
C LYS A 205 -14.83 7.07 17.54
N SER A 206 -13.98 6.04 17.55
CA SER A 206 -12.55 6.21 17.27
C SER A 206 -12.32 6.83 15.89
N PHE A 207 -13.11 6.43 14.89
CA PHE A 207 -13.00 6.99 13.53
C PHE A 207 -13.25 8.49 13.51
N ALA A 208 -14.34 8.94 14.13
CA ALA A 208 -14.67 10.36 14.21
C ALA A 208 -13.64 11.16 15.01
N GLU A 209 -13.17 10.63 16.15
CA GLU A 209 -12.18 11.28 17.01
C GLU A 209 -10.80 11.42 16.34
N LEU A 210 -10.41 10.43 15.54
CA LEU A 210 -9.13 10.39 14.83
C LEU A 210 -9.22 10.95 13.39
N GLY A 211 -10.43 11.28 12.92
CA GLY A 211 -10.68 11.74 11.55
C GLY A 211 -10.34 10.71 10.48
N LEU A 212 -10.52 9.41 10.74
CA LEU A 212 -10.14 8.32 9.82
C LEU A 212 -11.13 8.15 8.66
N GLN A 213 -12.33 8.75 8.74
CA GLN A 213 -13.27 8.82 7.63
C GLN A 213 -12.75 9.60 6.41
N GLU A 214 -11.68 10.38 6.60
CA GLU A 214 -11.08 11.23 5.57
C GLU A 214 -9.90 10.56 4.85
N LEU A 215 -9.58 9.30 5.21
CA LEU A 215 -8.49 8.57 4.59
C LEU A 215 -8.67 8.47 3.08
N ARG A 216 -7.55 8.61 2.36
CA ARG A 216 -7.47 8.52 0.91
C ARG A 216 -6.53 7.40 0.49
N PHE A 217 -6.77 6.85 -0.68
CA PHE A 217 -5.80 5.99 -1.34
C PHE A 217 -4.46 6.72 -1.47
N GLY A 218 -3.37 6.06 -1.10
CA GLY A 218 -2.01 6.61 -1.13
C GLY A 218 -1.65 7.49 0.07
N ASP A 219 -2.52 7.70 1.05
CA ASP A 219 -2.15 8.44 2.27
C ASP A 219 -1.05 7.70 3.03
N ILE A 220 -0.03 8.45 3.48
CA ILE A 220 0.98 7.93 4.40
C ILE A 220 0.44 8.04 5.81
N VAL A 221 0.54 6.96 6.58
CA VAL A 221 0.05 6.88 7.96
C VAL A 221 1.12 6.32 8.88
N MET A 222 1.03 6.67 10.16
CA MET A 222 1.80 6.03 11.23
C MET A 222 0.90 5.11 12.05
N ILE A 223 1.37 3.92 12.37
CA ILE A 223 0.71 2.98 13.28
C ILE A 223 1.54 2.91 14.56
N GLN A 224 0.89 3.16 15.68
CA GLN A 224 1.51 3.13 17.01
C GLN A 224 1.56 1.72 17.55
N ASP A 225 2.62 1.44 18.33
CA ASP A 225 2.79 0.22 19.11
C ASP A 225 2.80 -1.07 18.26
N HIS A 226 3.06 -0.97 16.96
CA HIS A 226 3.26 -2.12 16.06
C HIS A 226 4.68 -2.12 15.52
N CYS A 227 5.33 -3.28 15.59
CA CYS A 227 6.60 -3.56 14.95
C CYS A 227 6.38 -4.54 13.79
N ASN A 228 6.90 -4.17 12.63
CA ASN A 228 6.82 -4.92 11.39
C ASN A 228 8.22 -5.19 10.82
N ASP A 229 9.23 -5.40 11.67
CA ASP A 229 10.56 -5.85 11.23
C ASP A 229 10.53 -7.30 10.68
N HIS A 230 9.51 -8.06 11.04
CA HIS A 230 9.16 -9.38 10.52
C HIS A 230 7.67 -9.44 10.14
N GLY A 231 6.91 -10.38 10.69
CA GLY A 231 5.45 -10.31 10.74
C GLY A 231 4.97 -9.17 11.65
N PRO A 232 3.74 -8.69 11.47
CA PRO A 232 3.17 -7.61 12.27
C PRO A 232 2.94 -8.09 13.70
N ASP A 233 3.47 -7.36 14.68
CA ASP A 233 3.34 -7.67 16.10
C ASP A 233 3.09 -6.42 16.94
N TYR A 234 2.36 -6.58 18.05
CA TYR A 234 2.19 -5.51 19.04
C TYR A 234 3.45 -5.40 19.90
N CYS A 235 4.07 -4.22 19.87
CA CYS A 235 5.23 -3.91 20.67
C CYS A 235 5.11 -2.46 21.14
N GLN A 236 4.85 -2.27 22.43
CA GLN A 236 4.65 -0.93 23.00
C GLN A 236 5.87 -0.04 22.74
N GLY A 237 5.64 1.16 22.20
CA GLY A 237 6.66 2.13 21.81
C GLY A 237 7.27 1.89 20.42
N ALA A 238 6.93 0.78 19.76
CA ALA A 238 7.27 0.58 18.36
C ALA A 238 6.41 1.48 17.45
N VAL A 239 6.90 1.69 16.25
CA VAL A 239 6.31 2.61 15.27
C VAL A 239 6.45 2.01 13.87
N THR A 240 5.36 2.05 13.12
CA THR A 240 5.32 1.61 11.72
C THR A 240 4.80 2.73 10.84
N ILE A 241 5.43 2.95 9.69
CA ILE A 241 4.95 3.83 8.63
C ILE A 241 4.46 2.96 7.48
N GLY A 242 3.27 3.28 6.97
CA GLY A 242 2.70 2.59 5.82
C GLY A 242 1.92 3.53 4.92
N VAL A 243 1.40 2.96 3.84
CA VAL A 243 0.57 3.66 2.85
C VAL A 243 -0.79 2.96 2.75
N ILE A 244 -1.87 3.74 2.60
CA ILE A 244 -3.22 3.24 2.38
C ILE A 244 -3.38 2.74 0.94
N ILE A 245 -3.79 1.48 0.75
CA ILE A 245 -3.72 0.82 -0.57
C ILE A 245 -5.05 0.29 -1.10
N HIS A 246 -6.03 0.00 -0.24
CA HIS A 246 -7.39 -0.34 -0.65
C HIS A 246 -8.44 0.32 0.25
N GLY A 247 -9.69 0.29 -0.22
CA GLY A 247 -10.81 0.92 0.45
C GLY A 247 -11.33 0.14 1.63
N ASP A 248 -12.27 0.76 2.35
CA ASP A 248 -12.96 0.15 3.48
C ASP A 248 -13.66 -1.18 3.12
N SER A 249 -13.96 -1.95 4.15
CA SER A 249 -14.65 -3.23 4.07
C SER A 249 -15.85 -3.29 4.99
N TYR A 250 -16.85 -4.06 4.58
CA TYR A 250 -17.99 -4.40 5.42
C TYR A 250 -17.65 -5.55 6.39
N ILE A 251 -16.61 -6.34 6.11
CA ILE A 251 -16.27 -7.58 6.82
C ILE A 251 -15.69 -7.27 8.21
N SER A 252 -16.09 -8.05 9.22
CA SER A 252 -15.52 -7.95 10.56
C SER A 252 -13.99 -8.14 10.54
N GLY A 253 -13.26 -7.24 11.20
CA GLY A 253 -11.81 -7.29 11.27
C GLY A 253 -11.08 -6.70 10.07
N HIS A 254 -11.81 -6.17 9.08
CA HIS A 254 -11.25 -5.58 7.86
C HIS A 254 -11.53 -4.08 7.75
N GLY A 255 -10.88 -3.43 6.79
CA GLY A 255 -10.99 -2.00 6.51
C GLY A 255 -9.97 -1.55 5.47
N PRO A 256 -9.56 -0.27 5.41
CA PRO A 256 -8.49 0.16 4.52
C PRO A 256 -7.17 -0.56 4.84
N GLY A 257 -6.57 -1.16 3.82
CA GLY A 257 -5.30 -1.89 3.92
C GLY A 257 -4.10 -0.95 3.97
N VAL A 258 -3.06 -1.37 4.70
CA VAL A 258 -1.80 -0.64 4.86
C VAL A 258 -0.62 -1.49 4.38
N THR A 259 0.03 -1.11 3.28
CA THR A 259 1.34 -1.67 2.93
C THR A 259 2.42 -0.99 3.76
N VAL A 260 3.21 -1.77 4.50
CA VAL A 260 4.31 -1.26 5.34
C VAL A 260 5.45 -0.73 4.50
N LEU A 261 5.98 0.44 4.87
CA LEU A 261 7.14 1.07 4.23
C LEU A 261 8.37 1.09 5.16
N MET A 262 8.15 1.38 6.44
CA MET A 262 9.21 1.44 7.45
C MET A 262 8.67 0.97 8.80
N SER A 263 9.53 0.38 9.63
CA SER A 263 9.18 0.01 11.00
C SER A 263 10.39 0.13 11.91
N CYS A 264 10.16 0.49 13.16
CA CYS A 264 11.18 0.45 14.20
C CYS A 264 10.57 -0.04 15.52
N ARG A 265 11.29 -0.94 16.20
CA ARG A 265 10.89 -1.47 17.52
C ARG A 265 10.99 -0.43 18.64
N THR A 266 11.66 0.69 18.39
CA THR A 266 11.85 1.80 19.33
C THR A 266 11.28 3.09 18.72
N PRO A 267 10.98 4.14 19.51
CA PRO A 267 10.36 5.38 19.03
C PRO A 267 11.34 6.31 18.28
N LYS A 268 12.12 5.73 17.36
CA LYS A 268 13.09 6.40 16.47
C LYS A 268 12.46 7.00 15.22
N ILE A 269 11.19 6.69 14.96
CA ILE A 269 10.37 7.35 13.94
C ILE A 269 9.32 8.20 14.66
N LYS A 270 9.20 9.46 14.26
CA LYS A 270 8.23 10.42 14.78
C LYS A 270 7.32 10.88 13.65
N ALA A 271 6.04 11.02 13.93
CA ALA A 271 5.08 11.58 12.98
C ALA A 271 5.18 13.11 12.91
N LYS A 272 5.13 13.66 11.70
CA LYS A 272 4.82 15.06 11.41
C LYS A 272 3.49 15.09 10.66
N LEU A 273 2.45 15.63 11.27
CA LEU A 273 1.14 15.69 10.62
C LEU A 273 1.21 16.62 9.40
N ASP A 274 0.87 16.08 8.23
CA ASP A 274 0.81 16.80 6.97
C ASP A 274 -0.36 16.25 6.13
N PRO A 275 -1.41 17.05 5.85
CA PRO A 275 -2.52 16.61 5.01
C PRO A 275 -2.12 16.33 3.55
N ASN A 276 -0.92 16.72 3.14
CA ASN A 276 -0.39 16.46 1.80
C ASN A 276 0.51 15.21 1.73
N ALA A 277 0.68 14.48 2.84
CA ALA A 277 1.48 13.25 2.87
C ALA A 277 0.77 12.10 2.14
N ASN A 278 0.78 12.14 0.81
CA ASN A 278 0.09 11.19 -0.07
C ASN A 278 0.96 10.88 -1.30
N LEU A 279 0.91 9.63 -1.79
CA LEU A 279 1.61 9.19 -2.99
C LEU A 279 1.32 10.05 -4.21
N ALA A 280 0.08 10.52 -4.40
CA ALA A 280 -0.28 11.34 -5.54
C ALA A 280 0.56 12.62 -5.60
N ASN A 281 0.84 13.23 -4.44
CA ASN A 281 1.69 14.42 -4.35
C ASN A 281 3.16 14.06 -4.56
N TYR A 282 3.67 13.02 -3.91
CA TYR A 282 5.08 12.63 -4.03
C TYR A 282 5.46 12.17 -5.44
N LEU A 283 4.52 11.56 -6.17
CA LEU A 283 4.73 11.10 -7.53
C LEU A 283 4.38 12.17 -8.58
N ASN A 284 3.87 13.34 -8.17
CA ASN A 284 3.28 14.35 -9.06
C ASN A 284 2.24 13.72 -10.00
N PHE A 285 1.42 12.81 -9.46
CA PHE A 285 0.47 12.04 -10.22
C PHE A 285 -0.65 12.93 -10.74
N LYS A 286 -0.99 12.76 -12.03
CA LYS A 286 -2.11 13.42 -12.67
C LYS A 286 -3.22 12.40 -12.84
N LYS A 287 -4.35 12.68 -12.21
CA LYS A 287 -5.54 11.83 -12.31
C LYS A 287 -6.10 11.89 -13.73
#